data_AF-A0A352DTR2-F1
#
_entry.id   AF-A0A352DTR2-F1
#
_cell.length_a   1.000
_cell.length_b   1.000
_cell.length_c   1.000
_cell.angle_alpha   90.00
_cell.angle_beta   90.00
_cell.angle_gamma   90.00
#
_symmetry.space_group_name_H-M   'P 1'
#
loop_
_entity.id
_entity.type
_entity.pdbx_description
1 polymer ?
#
loop_
_entity_poly.entity_id
_entity_poly.type
_entity_poly.pdbx_seq_one_letter_code
_entity_poly.pdbx_strand_id
1 'polypeptide(L)' 'DILVNNAGDAPLAPIPDTTDDVFDRCLRANVASVFFCTRAVWPVMQAG' A
#
# COMPACT_ATOMS: atom_id res chain seq x y z
N ASP A 1 -6.42 -18.67 2.16
CA ASP A 1 -5.51 -19.35 1.21
C ASP A 1 -4.58 -18.40 0.44
N ILE A 2 -5.03 -17.26 -0.12
CA ILE A 2 -4.13 -16.31 -0.81
C ILE A 2 -4.56 -14.86 -0.56
N LEU A 3 -3.59 -13.96 -0.28
CA LEU A 3 -3.76 -12.50 -0.30
C LEU A 3 -3.02 -11.94 -1.51
N VAL A 4 -3.66 -11.03 -2.26
CA VAL A 4 -3.01 -10.29 -3.36
C VAL A 4 -3.02 -8.79 -3.03
N ASN A 5 -1.85 -8.24 -2.68
CA ASN A 5 -1.67 -6.81 -2.46
C ASN A 5 -1.51 -6.08 -3.81
N ASN A 6 -2.61 -5.88 -4.53
CA ASN A 6 -2.61 -5.23 -5.85
C ASN A 6 -2.92 -3.73 -5.81
N ALA A 7 -3.49 -3.23 -4.70
CA ALA A 7 -3.83 -1.81 -4.60
C ALA A 7 -2.56 -0.96 -4.71
N GLY A 8 -2.55 -0.02 -5.64
CA GLY A 8 -1.44 0.89 -5.84
C GLY A 8 -1.84 2.13 -6.63
N ASP A 9 -1.04 3.17 -6.48
CA ASP A 9 -1.18 4.46 -7.14
C ASP A 9 0.21 4.94 -7.60
N ALA A 10 0.30 5.37 -8.86
CA ALA A 10 1.54 5.85 -9.47
C ALA A 10 1.32 7.26 -10.06
N PRO A 11 1.18 8.29 -9.20
CA PRO A 11 0.97 9.64 -9.67
C PRO A 11 2.21 10.12 -10.43
N LEU A 12 2.01 10.59 -11.66
CA LEU A 12 3.07 11.12 -12.50
C LEU A 12 3.08 12.63 -12.42
N ALA A 13 4.09 13.18 -11.75
CA ALA A 13 4.32 14.62 -11.64
C ALA A 13 5.83 14.91 -11.64
N PRO A 14 6.27 16.04 -12.21
CA PRO A 14 7.59 16.58 -11.93
C PRO A 14 7.80 16.77 -10.43
N ILE A 15 9.04 16.63 -9.93
CA ILE A 15 9.35 16.77 -8.49
C ILE A 15 8.80 18.07 -7.87
N PRO A 16 8.87 19.25 -8.52
CA PRO A 16 8.31 20.48 -7.95
C PRO A 16 6.78 20.47 -7.79
N ASP A 17 6.08 19.63 -8.55
CA ASP A 17 4.62 19.54 -8.57
C ASP A 17 4.09 18.36 -7.72
N THR A 18 4.98 17.52 -7.19
CA THR A 18 4.63 16.45 -6.25
C THR A 18 4.37 17.06 -4.89
N THR A 19 3.09 17.32 -4.61
CA THR A 19 2.67 17.83 -3.30
C THR A 19 2.81 16.77 -2.21
N ASP A 20 2.90 17.20 -0.96
CA ASP A 20 2.91 16.31 0.21
C ASP A 20 1.68 15.38 0.22
N ASP A 21 0.50 15.89 -0.12
CA ASP A 21 -0.73 15.10 -0.20
C ASP A 21 -0.65 13.98 -1.25
N VAL A 22 -0.04 14.25 -2.42
CA VAL A 22 0.15 13.27 -3.48
C VAL A 22 1.12 12.19 -3.01
N PHE A 23 2.22 12.60 -2.38
CA PHE A 23 3.20 11.68 -1.82
C PHE A 23 2.60 10.81 -0.71
N ASP A 24 1.89 11.41 0.24
CA ASP A 24 1.25 10.71 1.36
C ASP A 24 0.18 9.74 0.89
N ARG A 25 -0.61 10.12 -0.11
CA ARG A 25 -1.58 9.21 -0.74
C ARG A 25 -0.88 8.01 -1.36
N CYS A 26 0.21 8.23 -2.10
CA CYS A 26 1.03 7.17 -2.69
C CYS A 26 1.60 6.23 -1.61
N LEU A 27 2.18 6.76 -0.53
CA LEU A 27 2.68 5.95 0.58
C LEU A 27 1.58 5.14 1.28
N ARG A 28 0.40 5.73 1.51
CA ARG A 28 -0.72 5.02 2.12
C ARG A 28 -1.21 3.88 1.24
N ALA A 29 -1.36 4.13 -0.07
CA ALA A 29 -1.86 3.15 -1.03
C ALA A 29 -0.86 2.03 -1.31
N ASN A 30 0.45 2.34 -1.41
CA ASN A 30 1.45 1.39 -1.91
C ASN A 30 2.24 0.70 -0.79
N VAL A 31 2.40 1.35 0.36
CA VAL A 31 3.28 0.87 1.44
C VAL A 31 2.45 0.47 2.66
N ALA A 32 1.68 1.42 3.21
CA ALA A 32 0.93 1.17 4.44
C ALA A 32 -0.13 0.06 4.23
N SER A 33 -0.83 0.08 3.10
CA SER A 33 -1.83 -0.93 2.75
C SER A 33 -1.25 -2.35 2.77
N VAL A 34 -0.07 -2.57 2.17
CA VAL A 34 0.60 -3.87 2.09
C VAL A 34 0.88 -4.40 3.48
N PHE A 35 1.45 -3.56 4.35
CA PHE A 35 1.72 -3.94 5.74
C PHE A 35 0.44 -4.28 6.50
N PHE A 36 -0.58 -3.42 6.45
CA PHE A 36 -1.79 -3.62 7.23
C PHE A 36 -2.64 -4.79 6.73
N CYS A 37 -2.78 -4.97 5.42
CA CYS A 37 -3.46 -6.12 4.83
C CYS A 37 -2.75 -7.43 5.18
N THR A 38 -1.43 -7.47 5.07
CA THR A 38 -0.62 -8.65 5.45
C THR A 38 -0.77 -8.96 6.93
N ARG A 39 -0.64 -7.97 7.81
CA ARG A 39 -0.82 -8.13 9.26
C ARG A 39 -2.22 -8.63 9.62
N ALA A 40 -3.25 -8.17 8.91
CA ALA A 40 -4.63 -8.56 9.16
C ALA A 40 -4.88 -10.05 8.84
N VAL A 41 -4.31 -10.57 7.75
CA VAL A 41 -4.51 -11.98 7.35
C VAL A 41 -3.53 -12.95 8.02
N TRP A 42 -2.43 -12.43 8.58
CA TRP A 42 -1.35 -13.23 9.15
C TRP A 42 -1.80 -14.33 10.14
N PRO A 43 -2.71 -14.09 11.11
CA PRO A 43 -3.09 -15.13 12.06
C PRO A 43 -3.72 -16.36 11.40
N VAL A 44 -4.48 -16.16 10.32
CA VAL A 44 -5.13 -17.26 9.59
C VAL A 44 -4.14 -17.94 8.65
N MET A 45 -3.21 -17.19 8.04
CA MET A 45 -2.16 -17.75 7.17
C MET A 45 -1.11 -18.55 7.94
N GLN A 46 -0.79 -18.18 9.18
CA GLN A 46 0.17 -18.90 10.01
C GLN A 46 -0.36 -20.25 10.50
N ALA A 47 -1.69 -20.39 10.60
CA ALA A 47 -2.35 -21.58 11.13
C ALA A 47 -2.62 -22.67 10.07
N GLY A 48 -2.53 -22.32 8.78
CA GLY A 48 -2.65 -23.26 7.66
C GLY A 48 -1.29 -23.72 7.16
#